data_AF-A0AAX1M681-F1
#
_entry.id   AF-A0AAX1M681-F1
#
_cell.length_a   1.000
_cell.length_b   1.000
_cell.length_c   1.000
_cell.angle_alpha   90.00
_cell.angle_beta   90.00
_cell.angle_gamma   90.00
#
_symmetry.space_group_name_H-M   'P 1'
#
loop_
_entity.id
_entity.type
_entity.pdbx_description
1 polymer ?
#
loop_
_entity_poly.entity_id
_entity_poly.type
_entity_poly.pdbx_seq_one_letter_code
_entity_poly.pdbx_strand_id
1 'polypeptide(L)' 'MQKKEFRCRCCDKLLAIAVAVTQLEIKCVRCKAINKF' A
#
# COMPACT_ATOMS: atom_id res chain seq x y z
N MET A 1 12.13 7.65 13.07
CA MET A 1 12.03 6.64 12.00
C MET A 1 11.12 7.18 10.90
N GLN A 2 11.56 7.18 9.64
CA GLN A 2 10.73 7.67 8.52
C GLN A 2 9.62 6.64 8.21
N LYS A 3 8.36 7.09 8.20
CA LYS A 3 7.22 6.25 7.83
C LYS A 3 7.07 6.27 6.30
N LYS A 4 6.88 5.11 5.68
CA LYS A 4 6.60 4.99 4.24
C LYS A 4 5.10 4.86 4.00
N GLU A 5 4.59 5.65 3.08
CA GLU A 5 3.21 5.51 2.59
C GLU A 5 3.17 4.47 1.48
N PHE A 6 2.18 3.58 1.56
CA PHE A 6 1.88 2.59 0.53
C PHE A 6 0.55 2.97 -0.11
N ARG A 7 0.60 3.35 -1.38
CA ARG A 7 -0.55 3.83 -2.15
C ARG A 7 -0.88 2.88 -3.27
N CYS A 8 -2.17 2.74 -3.57
CA CYS A 8 -2.62 1.86 -4.63
C CYS A 8 -2.08 2.31 -5.99
N ARG A 9 -1.41 1.41 -6.71
CA ARG A 9 -0.85 1.68 -8.05
C ARG A 9 -1.89 2.06 -9.11
N CYS A 10 -3.16 1.72 -8.91
CA CYS A 10 -4.23 2.01 -9.87
C CYS A 10 -5.00 3.30 -9.59
N CYS A 11 -5.20 3.68 -8.32
CA CYS A 11 -6.09 4.79 -7.96
C CYS A 11 -5.50 5.77 -6.94
N ASP A 12 -4.21 5.61 -6.63
CA ASP A 12 -3.42 6.37 -5.65
C ASP A 12 -4.00 6.43 -4.22
N LYS A 13 -5.06 5.67 -3.95
CA LYS A 13 -5.65 5.59 -2.61
C LYS A 13 -4.60 5.08 -1.62
N LEU A 14 -4.42 5.79 -0.51
CA LEU A 14 -3.59 5.35 0.60
C LEU A 14 -4.11 4.00 1.14
N LEU A 15 -3.22 3.02 1.20
CA LEU A 15 -3.50 1.66 1.65
C LEU A 15 -2.95 1.42 3.06
N ALA A 16 -1.73 1.86 3.32
CA ALA A 16 -1.07 1.70 4.62
C ALA A 16 0.03 2.74 4.83
N ILE A 17 0.38 2.98 6.10
CA ILE A 17 1.58 3.72 6.50
C ILE A 17 2.37 2.81 7.42
N ALA A 18 3.60 2.44 7.05
CA ALA A 18 4.42 1.53 7.86
C ALA A 18 5.90 1.94 7.84
N VAL A 19 6.64 1.52 8.88
CA VAL A 19 8.00 2.00 9.17
C VAL A 19 9.08 1.04 8.67
N ALA A 20 8.76 -0.26 8.60
CA ALA A 20 9.67 -1.30 8.13
C ALA A 20 8.83 -2.51 7.67
N VAL A 21 8.50 -2.57 6.38
CA VAL A 21 7.83 -3.73 5.78
C VAL A 21 8.66 -4.22 4.61
N THR A 22 8.96 -5.52 4.60
CA THR A 22 9.81 -6.20 3.63
C THR A 22 9.06 -6.81 2.44
N GLN A 23 7.73 -6.69 2.31
CA GLN A 23 6.82 -7.76 2.75
C GLN A 23 5.31 -7.42 2.72
N LEU A 24 4.78 -6.56 1.84
CA LEU A 24 3.36 -6.12 1.93
C LEU A 24 2.52 -6.51 0.71
N GLU A 25 1.46 -7.28 0.90
CA GLU A 25 0.41 -7.47 -0.12
C GLU A 25 -0.93 -6.95 0.39
N ILE A 26 -1.48 -5.92 -0.28
CA ILE A 26 -2.76 -5.31 0.08
C ILE A 26 -3.67 -5.20 -1.14
N LYS A 27 -4.90 -5.71 -0.99
CA LYS A 27 -6.00 -5.47 -1.93
C LYS A 27 -6.63 -4.10 -1.69
N CYS A 28 -6.68 -3.27 -2.73
CA CYS A 28 -7.38 -1.98 -2.65
C CYS A 28 -8.89 -2.20 -2.70
N VAL A 29 -9.62 -1.68 -1.70
CA VAL A 29 -11.10 -1.80 -1.66
C VAL A 29 -11.81 -1.03 -2.78
N ARG A 30 -11.19 0.01 -3.35
CA ARG A 30 -11.81 0.86 -4.37
C ARG A 30 -11.76 0.21 -5.76
N CYS A 31 -10.57 -0.19 -6.22
CA CYS A 31 -10.37 -0.75 -7.55
C CYS A 31 -10.17 -2.28 -7.55
N LYS A 32 -10.18 -2.92 -6.38
CA LYS A 32 -9.97 -4.36 -6.19
C LYS A 32 -8.58 -4.89 -6.63
N ALA A 33 -7.68 -4.00 -7.05
CA ALA A 33 -6.31 -4.36 -7.44
C ALA A 33 -5.48 -4.85 -6.24
N ILE A 34 -4.64 -5.85 -6.48
CA ILE A 34 -3.68 -6.38 -5.50
C ILE A 34 -2.36 -5.62 -5.66
N ASN A 35 -1.91 -4.96 -4.58
CA ASN A 35 -0.68 -4.16 -4.56
C ASN A 35 0.37 -4.90 -3.71
N LYS A 36 1.55 -5.12 -4.29
CA LYS A 36 2.68 -5.78 -3.64
C LYS A 36 3.81 -4.76 -3.47
N PHE A 37 4.31 -4.60 -2.24
CA PHE A 37 5.38 -3.66 -1.86
C PHE A 37 6.44 -4.29 -0.97
#